data_AF-A0R7Q5-F1
#
_entry.id   AF-A0R7Q5-F1
#
_cell.length_a   1.000
_cell.length_b   1.000
_cell.length_c   1.000
_cell.angle_alpha   90.00
_cell.angle_beta   90.00
_cell.angle_gamma   90.00
#
_symmetry.space_group_name_H-M   'P 1'
#
loop_
_entity.id
_entity.type
_entity.pdbx_description
1 polymer ?
#
loop_
_entity_poly.entity_id
_entity_poly.type
_entity_poly.pdbx_seq_one_letter_code
_entity_poly.pdbx_strand_id
1 'polypeptide(L)'
;MKHLLFAAIIIAHTCNAIGSEIVTGMTYQISERDALEELEERVQKADWKKHIQSIKPNKYRPSNLIELPRARGASKFLVDMSYTVESDILNNKGELLYPKGYTFNPLDFISFEKTLVVINGDDPKQVRWFKSSSLKNKINVSLFLTQGDAISTSKDLARPVYYATKPLVARFQLRSVPSVVKASGRCMEVEEIFINGGKD
;
A
#
# COMPACT_ATOMS: atom_id res chain seq x y z
N MET A 1 -51.15 -24.69 79.28
CA MET A 1 -52.39 -24.03 79.73
C MET A 1 -52.77 -22.96 78.71
N LYS A 2 -54.00 -23.04 78.17
CA LYS A 2 -54.87 -21.93 77.69
C LYS A 2 -54.43 -21.22 76.39
N HIS A 3 -55.11 -21.47 75.26
CA HIS A 3 -56.29 -20.75 74.70
C HIS A 3 -55.86 -19.71 73.64
N LEU A 4 -56.24 -19.92 72.37
CA LEU A 4 -57.42 -19.33 71.68
C LEU A 4 -57.05 -17.98 70.99
N LEU A 5 -56.75 -17.96 69.68
CA LEU A 5 -57.66 -17.63 68.55
C LEU A 5 -58.21 -16.18 68.60
N PHE A 6 -57.80 -15.31 67.67
CA PHE A 6 -58.68 -14.32 67.04
C PHE A 6 -58.14 -13.90 65.66
N ALA A 7 -59.05 -13.92 64.69
CA ALA A 7 -58.84 -13.67 63.26
C ALA A 7 -58.95 -12.17 62.91
N ALA A 8 -58.33 -11.75 61.79
CA ALA A 8 -58.77 -10.59 61.02
C ALA A 8 -58.34 -10.72 59.55
N ILE A 9 -59.36 -10.78 58.68
CA ILE A 9 -59.31 -10.80 57.22
C ILE A 9 -59.00 -9.37 56.72
N ILE A 10 -58.05 -9.21 55.79
CA ILE A 10 -57.90 -7.98 54.99
C ILE A 10 -57.89 -8.36 53.51
N ILE A 11 -58.92 -7.89 52.79
CA ILE A 11 -59.13 -8.05 51.36
C ILE A 11 -58.22 -7.07 50.61
N ALA A 12 -57.26 -7.59 49.85
CA ALA A 12 -56.40 -6.82 48.97
C ALA A 12 -57.15 -6.49 47.66
N HIS A 13 -57.32 -5.20 47.36
CA HIS A 13 -57.78 -4.73 46.05
C HIS A 13 -56.58 -4.59 45.10
N THR A 14 -56.52 -5.43 44.07
CA THR A 14 -55.54 -5.31 42.97
C THR A 14 -56.01 -4.25 41.97
N CYS A 15 -55.27 -3.15 41.87
CA CYS A 15 -55.42 -2.18 40.78
C CYS A 15 -54.58 -2.64 39.59
N ASN A 16 -55.23 -3.08 38.50
CA ASN A 16 -54.57 -3.35 37.22
C ASN A 16 -54.47 -2.03 36.44
N ALA A 17 -53.26 -1.50 36.28
CA ALA A 17 -52.98 -0.40 35.37
C ALA A 17 -52.64 -0.94 33.98
N ILE A 18 -53.46 -0.62 32.97
CA ILE A 18 -53.19 -0.88 31.55
C ILE A 18 -52.55 0.39 31.00
N GLY A 19 -51.24 0.36 30.70
CA GLY A 19 -50.54 1.48 30.08
C GLY A 19 -50.79 1.51 28.58
N SER A 20 -51.45 2.56 28.08
CA SER A 20 -51.48 2.90 26.66
C SER A 20 -50.21 3.65 26.27
N GLU A 21 -49.61 3.28 25.14
CA GLU A 21 -48.43 3.96 24.60
C GLU A 21 -48.85 5.32 24.01
N ILE A 22 -48.59 6.40 24.75
CA ILE A 22 -48.97 7.76 24.34
C ILE A 22 -47.87 8.32 23.44
N VAL A 23 -48.16 8.50 22.15
CA VAL A 23 -47.32 9.29 21.24
C VAL A 23 -47.80 10.75 21.28
N THR A 24 -47.04 11.62 21.93
CA THR A 24 -47.29 13.08 21.96
C THR A 24 -46.37 13.82 21.00
N GLY A 25 -46.94 14.37 19.91
CA GLY A 25 -46.24 15.20 18.92
C GLY A 25 -46.68 14.94 17.48
N MET A 26 -46.43 15.87 16.56
CA MET A 26 -46.61 15.61 15.12
C MET A 26 -45.53 14.65 14.65
N THR A 27 -45.91 13.48 14.17
CA THR A 27 -45.00 12.55 13.51
C THR A 27 -45.11 12.76 12.00
N TYR A 28 -43.97 12.88 11.33
CA TYR A 28 -43.90 12.94 9.88
C TYR A 28 -43.37 11.60 9.39
N GLN A 29 -43.94 11.09 8.30
CA GLN A 29 -43.34 9.96 7.62
C GLN A 29 -42.01 10.41 7.01
N ILE A 30 -40.92 9.78 7.44
CA ILE A 30 -39.61 9.94 6.81
C ILE A 30 -39.67 9.17 5.49
N SER A 31 -40.03 9.85 4.40
CA SER A 31 -39.75 9.36 3.06
C SER A 31 -38.39 9.91 2.66
N GLU A 32 -37.36 9.09 2.76
CA GLU A 32 -36.07 9.42 2.16
C GLU A 32 -36.28 9.63 0.66
N ARG A 33 -35.56 10.60 0.09
CA ARG A 33 -35.53 10.75 -1.37
C ARG A 33 -34.90 9.50 -1.99
N ASP A 34 -35.23 9.25 -3.25
CA ASP A 34 -34.58 8.17 -3.99
C ASP A 34 -33.07 8.43 -4.04
N ALA A 35 -32.30 7.45 -3.56
CA ALA A 35 -30.85 7.58 -3.44
C ALA A 35 -30.16 7.71 -4.81
N LEU A 36 -30.73 7.11 -5.87
CA LEU A 36 -30.18 7.20 -7.22
C LEU A 36 -30.40 8.61 -7.78
N GLU A 37 -31.61 9.16 -7.64
CA GLU A 37 -31.92 10.53 -8.08
C GLU A 37 -31.02 11.56 -7.38
N GLU A 38 -30.78 11.39 -6.07
CA GLU A 38 -29.85 12.23 -5.33
C GLU A 38 -28.41 12.11 -5.84
N LEU A 39 -27.95 10.89 -6.13
CA LEU A 39 -26.62 10.66 -6.69
C LEU A 39 -26.49 11.28 -8.09
N GLU A 40 -27.50 11.14 -8.95
CA GLU A 40 -27.53 11.71 -10.30
C GLU A 40 -27.48 13.24 -10.26
N GLU A 41 -28.30 13.87 -9.41
CA GLU A 41 -28.25 15.33 -9.21
C GLU A 41 -26.88 15.79 -8.73
N ARG A 42 -26.28 15.08 -7.77
CA ARG A 42 -24.95 15.40 -7.24
C ARG A 42 -23.87 15.27 -8.30
N VAL A 43 -23.95 14.25 -9.17
CA VAL A 43 -23.02 14.05 -10.29
C VAL A 43 -23.16 15.18 -11.31
N GLN A 44 -24.39 15.61 -11.64
CA GLN A 44 -24.63 16.69 -12.61
C GLN A 44 -24.20 18.06 -12.09
N LYS A 45 -24.40 18.33 -10.78
CA LYS A 45 -24.03 19.61 -10.14
C LYS A 45 -22.53 19.71 -9.85
N ALA A 46 -21.81 18.59 -9.79
CA ALA A 46 -20.39 18.57 -9.49
C ALA A 46 -19.54 18.89 -10.73
N ASP A 47 -18.70 19.93 -10.65
CA ASP A 47 -17.63 20.16 -11.63
C ASP A 47 -16.49 19.15 -11.39
N TRP A 48 -16.71 17.93 -11.90
CA TRP A 48 -15.79 16.82 -11.76
C TRP A 48 -14.41 17.12 -12.36
N LYS A 49 -14.35 17.99 -13.38
CA LYS A 49 -13.11 18.41 -14.03
C LYS A 49 -12.29 19.29 -13.09
N LYS A 50 -12.92 20.28 -12.44
CA LYS A 50 -12.27 21.13 -11.42
C LYS A 50 -11.88 20.31 -10.18
N HIS A 51 -12.74 19.39 -9.75
CA HIS A 51 -12.46 18.52 -8.61
C HIS A 51 -11.26 17.60 -8.88
N ILE A 52 -11.23 16.91 -10.02
CA ILE A 52 -10.07 16.09 -10.45
C ILE A 52 -8.81 16.95 -10.59
N GLN A 53 -8.90 18.17 -11.11
CA GLN A 53 -7.74 19.07 -11.19
C GLN A 53 -7.24 19.48 -9.81
N SER A 54 -8.12 19.73 -8.85
CA SER A 54 -7.74 20.01 -7.45
C SER A 54 -7.10 18.80 -6.75
N ILE A 55 -7.49 17.58 -7.15
CA ILE A 55 -6.96 16.31 -6.62
C ILE A 55 -5.70 15.85 -7.35
N LYS A 56 -5.33 16.44 -8.50
CA LYS A 56 -4.05 16.16 -9.16
C LYS A 56 -2.98 17.03 -8.50
N PRO A 57 -2.25 16.56 -7.47
CA PRO A 57 -1.06 17.25 -7.03
C PRO A 57 -0.13 17.36 -8.23
N ASN A 58 0.06 18.59 -8.72
CA ASN A 58 1.14 18.88 -9.63
C ASN A 58 2.41 18.64 -8.81
N LYS A 59 3.07 17.49 -9.00
CA LYS A 59 4.25 17.00 -8.24
C LYS A 59 3.94 16.23 -6.95
N TYR A 60 3.24 15.09 -7.05
CA TYR A 60 3.08 14.19 -5.89
C TYR A 60 4.41 13.52 -5.53
N ARG A 61 4.86 13.71 -4.29
CA ARG A 61 6.00 13.01 -3.71
C ARG A 61 5.60 12.38 -2.37
N PRO A 62 5.76 11.05 -2.20
CA PRO A 62 5.61 10.41 -0.91
C PRO A 62 6.55 11.04 0.14
N SER A 63 6.10 11.15 1.39
CA SER A 63 6.94 11.65 2.49
C SER A 63 8.06 10.68 2.89
N ASN A 64 7.91 9.40 2.54
CA ASN A 64 8.80 8.30 2.91
C ASN A 64 9.76 7.89 1.78
N LEU A 65 10.07 8.81 0.87
CA LEU A 65 11.08 8.59 -0.17
C LEU A 65 12.45 8.28 0.45
N ILE A 66 13.22 7.47 -0.26
CA ILE A 66 14.51 6.98 0.21
C ILE A 66 15.57 7.68 -0.59
N GLU A 67 16.51 8.31 0.10
CA GLU A 67 17.66 8.90 -0.54
C GLU A 67 18.77 7.87 -0.65
N LEU A 68 19.29 7.67 -1.86
CA LEU A 68 20.50 6.91 -2.12
C LEU A 68 21.51 7.83 -2.81
N PRO A 69 22.79 7.80 -2.42
CA PRO A 69 23.82 8.60 -3.05
C PRO A 69 24.02 8.18 -4.50
N ARG A 70 24.56 9.10 -5.30
CA ARG A 70 25.03 8.78 -6.64
C ARG A 70 26.18 7.76 -6.58
N ALA A 71 26.18 6.78 -7.48
CA ALA A 71 27.29 5.83 -7.61
C ALA A 71 28.60 6.57 -7.93
N ARG A 72 29.63 6.38 -7.11
CA ARG A 72 30.97 7.01 -7.28
C ARG A 72 31.90 6.21 -8.19
N GLY A 73 31.55 4.97 -8.48
CA GLY A 73 32.27 4.05 -9.35
C GLY A 73 31.36 2.90 -9.75
N ALA A 74 31.78 2.14 -10.77
CA ALA A 74 31.04 0.95 -11.19
C ALA A 74 31.29 -0.16 -10.16
N SER A 75 30.22 -0.84 -9.76
CA SER A 75 30.28 -1.91 -8.76
C SER A 75 29.28 -3.00 -9.12
N LYS A 76 29.65 -4.25 -8.87
CA LYS A 76 28.80 -5.40 -9.14
C LYS A 76 28.94 -6.41 -8.02
N PHE A 77 27.81 -6.88 -7.49
CA PHE A 77 27.79 -7.84 -6.40
C PHE A 77 26.55 -8.73 -6.47
N LEU A 78 26.65 -9.90 -5.84
CA LEU A 78 25.57 -10.86 -5.73
C LEU A 78 24.87 -10.71 -4.38
N VAL A 79 23.55 -10.83 -4.39
CA VAL A 79 22.69 -10.80 -3.21
C VAL A 79 21.98 -12.14 -3.08
N ASP A 80 22.13 -12.78 -1.92
CA ASP A 80 21.42 -14.00 -1.58
C ASP A 80 19.95 -13.69 -1.28
N MET A 81 19.06 -14.42 -1.96
CA MET A 81 17.62 -14.31 -1.81
C MET A 81 17.05 -15.35 -0.85
N SER A 82 17.88 -16.09 -0.14
CA SER A 82 17.42 -16.93 0.97
C SER A 82 16.67 -16.07 2.00
N TYR A 83 15.58 -16.63 2.51
CA TYR A 83 14.73 -16.03 3.54
C TYR A 83 14.42 -17.09 4.59
N THR A 84 14.58 -16.70 5.85
CA THR A 84 14.27 -17.54 7.01
C THR A 84 12.97 -17.03 7.65
N VAL A 85 12.00 -17.93 7.77
CA VAL A 85 10.70 -17.65 8.37
C VAL A 85 10.87 -17.29 9.85
N GLU A 86 10.44 -16.09 10.25
CA GLU A 86 10.63 -15.56 11.61
C GLU A 86 9.62 -16.10 12.64
N SER A 87 8.47 -16.61 12.18
CA SER A 87 7.38 -17.14 13.00
C SER A 87 6.62 -18.24 12.26
N ASP A 88 6.03 -19.17 12.98
CA ASP A 88 5.18 -20.22 12.39
C ASP A 88 4.12 -19.62 11.47
N ILE A 89 4.04 -20.12 10.24
CA ILE A 89 3.02 -19.72 9.26
C ILE A 89 1.94 -20.79 9.26
N LEU A 90 0.73 -20.40 9.64
CA LEU A 90 -0.44 -21.27 9.67
C LEU A 90 -1.34 -21.01 8.44
N ASN A 91 -2.05 -22.04 7.99
CA ASN A 91 -3.11 -21.85 6.99
C ASN A 91 -4.41 -21.34 7.64
N ASN A 92 -5.45 -21.14 6.82
CA ASN A 92 -6.76 -20.68 7.27
C ASN A 92 -7.50 -21.65 8.22
N LYS A 93 -7.05 -22.91 8.33
CA LYS A 93 -7.57 -23.92 9.26
C LYS A 93 -6.74 -24.03 10.55
N GLY A 94 -5.66 -23.25 10.67
CA GLY A 94 -4.73 -23.30 11.80
C GLY A 94 -3.66 -24.40 11.70
N GLU A 95 -3.52 -25.06 10.54
CA GLU A 95 -2.49 -26.08 10.33
C GLU A 95 -1.16 -25.43 9.95
N LEU A 96 -0.04 -25.96 10.45
CA LEU A 96 1.30 -25.45 10.19
C LEU A 96 1.72 -25.66 8.73
N LEU A 97 1.95 -24.57 8.00
CA LEU A 97 2.51 -24.58 6.64
C LEU A 97 4.03 -24.55 6.66
N TYR A 98 4.61 -23.60 7.41
CA TYR A 98 6.05 -23.47 7.55
C TYR A 98 6.42 -23.19 9.00
N PRO A 99 7.31 -23.99 9.61
CA PRO A 99 7.81 -23.71 10.95
C PRO A 99 8.73 -22.49 10.95
N LYS A 100 8.76 -21.78 12.08
CA LYS A 100 9.80 -20.80 12.40
C LYS A 100 11.18 -21.42 12.18
N GLY A 101 12.08 -20.68 11.52
CA GLY A 101 13.42 -21.13 11.17
C GLY A 101 13.51 -21.86 9.83
N TYR A 102 12.40 -22.19 9.17
CA TYR A 102 12.42 -22.71 7.81
C TYR A 102 13.07 -21.69 6.86
N THR A 103 14.08 -22.12 6.12
CA THR A 103 14.85 -21.27 5.20
C THR A 103 14.70 -21.76 3.78
N PHE A 104 14.38 -20.85 2.86
CA PHE A 104 14.25 -21.15 1.45
C PHE A 104 14.70 -19.97 0.58
N ASN A 105 15.12 -20.26 -0.65
CA ASN A 105 15.41 -19.23 -1.64
C ASN A 105 14.30 -19.22 -2.71
N PRO A 106 13.56 -18.11 -2.90
CA PRO A 106 12.51 -18.03 -3.91
C PRO A 106 12.98 -18.34 -5.33
N LEU A 107 14.24 -18.04 -5.66
CA LEU A 107 14.81 -18.29 -6.99
C LEU A 107 14.99 -19.78 -7.30
N ASP A 108 14.82 -20.67 -6.32
CA ASP A 108 14.79 -22.12 -6.54
C ASP A 108 13.45 -22.59 -7.10
N PHE A 109 12.39 -21.79 -6.90
CA PHE A 109 11.02 -22.15 -7.22
C PHE A 109 10.44 -21.31 -8.35
N ILE A 110 10.96 -20.10 -8.59
CA ILE A 110 10.49 -19.19 -9.62
C ILE A 110 11.62 -18.68 -10.52
N SER A 111 11.32 -18.53 -11.81
CA SER A 111 12.20 -17.83 -12.75
C SER A 111 11.94 -16.32 -12.69
N PHE A 112 12.91 -15.56 -12.17
CA PHE A 112 12.80 -14.09 -12.09
C PHE A 112 13.30 -13.44 -13.38
N GLU A 113 12.40 -13.18 -14.31
CA GLU A 113 12.73 -12.67 -15.66
C GLU A 113 12.78 -11.13 -15.76
N LYS A 114 12.40 -10.43 -14.69
CA LYS A 114 12.40 -8.97 -14.67
C LYS A 114 13.79 -8.40 -14.45
N THR A 115 14.03 -7.23 -15.00
CA THR A 115 15.17 -6.37 -14.65
C THR A 115 14.64 -5.17 -13.88
N LEU A 116 15.11 -4.97 -12.65
CA LEU A 116 14.74 -3.80 -11.87
C LEU A 116 15.80 -2.73 -12.10
N VAL A 117 15.37 -1.50 -12.32
CA VAL A 117 16.28 -0.36 -12.44
C VAL A 117 15.86 0.67 -11.41
N VAL A 118 16.82 1.18 -10.65
CA VAL A 118 16.58 2.17 -9.60
C VAL A 118 17.40 3.41 -9.92
N ILE A 119 16.75 4.57 -10.01
CA ILE A 119 17.39 5.86 -10.30
C ILE A 119 16.91 6.95 -9.33
N ASN A 120 17.67 8.04 -9.23
CA ASN A 120 17.16 9.29 -8.70
C ASN A 120 16.46 10.07 -9.82
N GLY A 121 15.15 10.30 -9.69
CA GLY A 121 14.35 11.06 -10.65
C GLY A 121 14.59 12.56 -10.62
N ASP A 122 15.15 13.11 -9.53
CA ASP A 122 15.60 14.51 -9.45
C ASP A 122 16.97 14.71 -10.10
N ASP A 123 17.74 13.66 -10.39
CA ASP A 123 19.01 13.74 -11.10
C ASP A 123 18.79 13.60 -12.63
N PRO A 124 18.83 14.69 -13.40
CA PRO A 124 18.56 14.64 -14.83
C PRO A 124 19.62 13.86 -15.61
N LYS A 125 20.84 13.67 -15.06
CA LYS A 125 21.86 12.82 -15.69
C LYS A 125 21.44 11.35 -15.61
N GLN A 126 20.83 10.92 -14.51
CA GLN A 126 20.32 9.54 -14.36
C GLN A 126 19.10 9.28 -15.24
N VAL A 127 18.17 10.24 -15.31
CA VAL A 127 17.00 10.13 -16.20
C VAL A 127 17.46 10.04 -17.66
N ARG A 128 18.41 10.89 -18.10
CA ARG A 128 18.99 10.82 -19.46
C ARG A 128 19.74 9.52 -19.73
N TRP A 129 20.52 9.03 -18.77
CA TRP A 129 21.18 7.73 -18.88
C TRP A 129 20.16 6.62 -19.11
N PHE A 130 19.12 6.57 -18.29
CA PHE A 130 18.07 5.56 -18.45
C PHE A 130 17.39 5.69 -19.83
N LYS A 131 17.07 6.91 -20.25
CA LYS A 131 16.42 7.23 -21.54
C LYS A 131 17.27 6.83 -22.76
N SER A 132 18.59 6.88 -22.65
CA SER A 132 19.53 6.49 -23.71
C SER A 132 19.97 5.03 -23.64
N SER A 133 19.72 4.36 -22.52
CA SER A 133 20.05 2.94 -22.36
C SER A 133 19.16 2.03 -23.20
N SER A 134 19.67 0.85 -23.55
CA SER A 134 18.88 -0.22 -24.16
C SER A 134 17.76 -0.75 -23.26
N LEU A 135 17.72 -0.35 -21.98
CA LEU A 135 16.72 -0.80 -21.00
C LEU A 135 15.39 -0.06 -21.15
N LYS A 136 15.38 1.14 -21.73
CA LYS A 136 14.16 1.97 -21.85
C LYS A 136 12.99 1.23 -22.51
N ASN A 137 13.27 0.53 -23.60
CA ASN A 137 12.25 -0.10 -24.46
C ASN A 137 11.98 -1.57 -24.10
N LYS A 138 12.64 -2.12 -23.08
CA LYS A 138 12.45 -3.52 -22.68
C LYS A 138 11.23 -3.67 -21.78
N ILE A 139 10.30 -4.55 -22.19
CA ILE A 139 9.04 -4.81 -21.48
C ILE A 139 9.29 -5.42 -20.09
N ASN A 140 10.34 -6.23 -19.95
CA ASN A 140 10.70 -6.86 -18.68
C ASN A 140 11.43 -5.91 -17.69
N VAL A 141 11.61 -4.63 -18.04
CA VAL A 141 12.23 -3.64 -17.14
C VAL A 141 11.18 -2.96 -16.28
N SER A 142 11.39 -2.94 -14.97
CA SER A 142 10.61 -2.15 -14.01
C SER A 142 11.49 -1.04 -13.44
N LEU A 143 11.07 0.22 -13.53
CA LEU A 143 11.85 1.37 -13.08
C LEU A 143 11.30 1.96 -11.79
N PHE A 144 12.20 2.17 -10.84
CA PHE A 144 11.93 2.70 -9.53
C PHE A 144 12.69 4.00 -9.30
N LEU A 145 12.06 4.94 -8.60
CA LEU A 145 12.64 6.21 -8.20
C LEU A 145 12.93 6.23 -6.71
N THR A 146 14.12 6.66 -6.35
CA THR A 146 14.48 7.02 -4.97
C THR A 146 13.91 8.37 -4.58
N GLN A 147 14.03 9.35 -5.48
CA GLN A 147 13.51 10.72 -5.36
C GLN A 147 12.96 11.20 -6.71
N GLY A 148 12.38 12.40 -6.76
CA GLY A 148 11.76 12.96 -7.95
C GLY A 148 10.24 12.79 -8.03
N ASP A 149 9.65 13.38 -9.06
CA ASP A 149 8.22 13.27 -9.33
C ASP A 149 7.96 12.14 -10.34
N ALA A 150 7.30 11.07 -9.90
CA ALA A 150 7.02 9.91 -10.73
C ALA A 150 6.12 10.23 -11.93
N ILE A 151 5.19 11.19 -11.80
CA ILE A 151 4.24 11.54 -12.87
C ILE A 151 4.97 12.17 -14.06
N SER A 152 5.78 13.20 -13.81
CA SER A 152 6.58 13.87 -14.85
C SER A 152 7.65 12.95 -15.42
N THR A 153 8.34 12.16 -14.58
CA THR A 153 9.35 11.20 -15.04
C THR A 153 8.73 10.12 -15.93
N SER A 154 7.56 9.58 -15.54
CA SER A 154 6.79 8.62 -16.35
C SER A 154 6.39 9.19 -17.71
N LYS A 155 5.94 10.46 -17.75
CA LYS A 155 5.62 11.16 -19.00
C LYS A 155 6.85 11.37 -19.89
N ASP A 156 7.97 11.84 -19.33
CA ASP A 156 9.21 12.07 -20.09
C ASP A 156 9.80 10.78 -20.67
N LEU A 157 9.72 9.68 -19.90
CA LEU A 157 10.21 8.38 -20.33
C LEU A 157 9.20 7.58 -21.17
N ALA A 158 7.95 8.05 -21.24
CA ALA A 158 6.81 7.38 -21.87
C ALA A 158 6.60 5.94 -21.38
N ARG A 159 6.75 5.70 -20.07
CA ARG A 159 6.57 4.37 -19.46
C ARG A 159 6.30 4.43 -17.96
N PRO A 160 5.71 3.37 -17.38
CA PRO A 160 5.45 3.31 -15.95
C PRO A 160 6.72 3.46 -15.11
N VAL A 161 6.58 4.20 -14.01
CA VAL A 161 7.62 4.48 -13.03
C VAL A 161 7.00 4.33 -11.64
N TYR A 162 7.74 3.69 -10.73
CA TYR A 162 7.30 3.42 -9.36
C TYR A 162 8.26 4.06 -8.36
N TYR A 163 7.90 4.15 -7.09
CA TYR A 163 8.83 4.58 -6.04
C TYR A 163 9.53 3.37 -5.42
N ALA A 164 10.82 3.48 -5.16
CA ALA A 164 11.60 2.48 -4.44
C ALA A 164 11.18 2.48 -2.97
N THR A 165 10.85 1.30 -2.44
CA THR A 165 10.44 1.12 -1.04
C THR A 165 11.62 0.67 -0.17
N LYS A 166 11.51 0.87 1.15
CA LYS A 166 12.58 0.48 2.09
C LYS A 166 12.88 -1.01 2.02
N PRO A 167 11.86 -1.91 1.96
CA PRO A 167 12.09 -3.33 1.75
C PRO A 167 12.82 -3.63 0.44
N LEU A 168 12.53 -2.92 -0.66
CA LEU A 168 13.22 -3.13 -1.95
C LEU A 168 14.70 -2.76 -1.85
N VAL A 169 14.99 -1.58 -1.31
CA VAL A 169 16.37 -1.09 -1.12
C VAL A 169 17.16 -2.03 -0.21
N ALA A 170 16.57 -2.42 0.92
CA ALA A 170 17.21 -3.33 1.87
C ALA A 170 17.41 -4.74 1.29
N ARG A 171 16.39 -5.29 0.62
CA ARG A 171 16.44 -6.66 0.08
C ARG A 171 17.50 -6.82 -0.98
N PHE A 172 17.69 -5.83 -1.85
CA PHE A 172 18.74 -5.84 -2.87
C PHE A 172 20.03 -5.14 -2.41
N GLN A 173 20.12 -4.76 -1.14
CA GLN A 173 21.31 -4.12 -0.55
C GLN A 173 21.84 -2.94 -1.39
N LEU A 174 20.92 -2.12 -1.94
CA LEU A 174 21.30 -1.02 -2.82
C LEU A 174 22.02 0.06 -2.01
N ARG A 175 23.25 0.39 -2.42
CA ARG A 175 24.07 1.41 -1.75
C ARG A 175 24.06 2.74 -2.48
N SER A 176 23.88 2.70 -3.80
CA SER A 176 23.89 3.89 -4.64
C SER A 176 23.00 3.76 -5.87
N VAL A 177 22.73 4.88 -6.54
CA VAL A 177 21.96 4.94 -7.79
C VAL A 177 22.74 5.67 -8.89
N PRO A 178 22.57 5.31 -10.18
CA PRO A 178 21.70 4.25 -10.69
C PRO A 178 22.15 2.83 -10.32
N SER A 179 21.19 1.94 -10.13
CA SER A 179 21.40 0.52 -9.92
C SER A 179 20.53 -0.33 -10.85
N VAL A 180 21.08 -1.43 -11.36
CA VAL A 180 20.36 -2.43 -12.16
C VAL A 180 20.43 -3.76 -11.43
N VAL A 181 19.27 -4.41 -11.27
CA VAL A 181 19.13 -5.67 -10.54
C VAL A 181 18.51 -6.71 -11.47
N LYS A 182 19.16 -7.88 -11.60
CA LYS A 182 18.68 -9.00 -12.42
C LYS A 182 19.01 -10.34 -11.75
N ALA A 183 18.28 -11.39 -12.10
CA ALA A 183 18.60 -12.72 -11.62
C ALA A 183 19.93 -13.22 -12.19
N SER A 184 20.68 -13.95 -11.37
CA SER A 184 21.92 -14.63 -11.72
C SER A 184 21.96 -15.97 -10.99
N GLY A 185 21.34 -16.99 -11.59
CA GLY A 185 21.14 -18.29 -10.95
C GLY A 185 20.29 -18.16 -9.68
N ARG A 186 20.85 -18.61 -8.55
CA ARG A 186 20.21 -18.57 -7.22
C ARG A 186 20.38 -17.24 -6.48
N CYS A 187 21.02 -16.24 -7.11
CA CYS A 187 21.26 -14.93 -6.52
C CYS A 187 20.68 -13.83 -7.42
N MET A 188 20.60 -12.61 -6.88
CA MET A 188 20.37 -11.40 -7.66
C MET A 188 21.70 -10.68 -7.88
N GLU A 189 22.05 -10.40 -9.13
CA GLU A 189 23.17 -9.53 -9.46
C GLU A 189 22.70 -8.07 -9.43
N VAL A 190 23.38 -7.27 -8.61
CA VAL A 190 23.21 -5.83 -8.54
C VAL A 190 24.41 -5.17 -9.20
N GLU A 191 24.15 -4.28 -10.15
CA GLU A 191 25.15 -3.48 -10.84
C GLU A 191 24.88 -2.00 -10.60
N GLU A 192 25.79 -1.34 -9.88
CA GLU A 192 25.76 0.10 -9.64
C GLU A 192 26.50 0.78 -10.80
N ILE A 193 25.81 1.69 -11.49
CA ILE A 193 26.27 2.27 -12.75
C ILE A 193 26.92 3.62 -12.49
N PHE A 194 28.20 3.73 -12.79
CA PHE A 194 28.86 5.02 -12.76
C PHE A 194 28.45 5.86 -13.97
N ILE A 195 27.67 6.91 -13.72
CA ILE A 195 27.42 7.95 -14.72
C ILE A 195 28.38 9.07 -14.45
N ASN A 196 29.30 9.29 -15.39
CA ASN A 196 30.24 10.39 -15.30
C ASN A 196 29.48 11.72 -15.21
N GLY A 197 29.69 12.45 -14.12
CA GLY A 197 29.06 13.73 -13.87
C GLY A 197 30.13 14.70 -13.43
N GLY A 198 30.48 15.65 -14.31
CA GLY A 198 31.33 16.79 -13.95
C GLY A 198 30.81 17.51 -12.69
N LYS A 199 31.79 17.99 -11.90
CA LYS A 199 31.79 18.57 -10.54
C LYS A 199 30.45 19.07 -9.99
N ASP A 200 30.26 18.74 -8.71
CA ASP A 200 29.38 19.39 -7.73
C ASP A 200 29.51 20.92 -7.76
#